data_AF-A0A2A5T0Y4-F1
#
_entry.id   AF-A0A2A5T0Y4-F1
#
_cell.length_a   1.000
_cell.length_b   1.000
_cell.length_c   1.000
_cell.angle_alpha   90.00
_cell.angle_beta   90.00
_cell.angle_gamma   90.00
#
_symmetry.space_group_name_H-M   'P 1'
#
loop_
_entity.id
_entity.type
_entity.pdbx_description
1 polymer ?
#
loop_
_entity_poly.entity_id
_entity_poly.type
_entity_poly.pdbx_seq_one_letter_code
_entity_poly.pdbx_strand_id
1 'polypeptide(L)'
;MAETQQEAHKAFRQFEIRYGVKYPKAAECLTKDKVEMLAFYNFHAEHWTYIQKINPIESMFATGRLRTNKTKNCESQKNDTGNGLQTDVNRLG
;
A
#
# COMPACT_ATOMS: atom_id res chain seq x y z
N MET A 1 10.70 -16.07 -14.94
CA MET A 1 9.46 -15.32 -15.24
C MET A 1 8.71 -16.13 -16.28
N ALA A 2 7.37 -16.02 -16.36
CA ALA A 2 6.66 -16.62 -17.49
C ALA A 2 7.14 -15.94 -18.77
N GLU A 3 7.56 -16.72 -19.77
CA GLU A 3 8.09 -16.20 -21.03
C GLU A 3 6.95 -15.88 -22.00
N THR A 4 5.74 -16.36 -21.71
CA THR A 4 4.54 -16.13 -22.51
C THR A 4 3.31 -15.82 -21.65
N GLN A 5 2.30 -15.18 -22.25
CA GLN A 5 1.01 -14.91 -21.61
C GLN A 5 0.32 -16.21 -21.14
N GLN A 6 0.45 -17.30 -21.91
CA GLN A 6 -0.15 -18.59 -21.57
C GLN A 6 0.49 -19.19 -20.30
N GLU A 7 1.81 -19.11 -20.19
CA GLU A 7 2.53 -19.52 -18.98
C GLU A 7 2.17 -18.64 -17.78
N ALA A 8 1.98 -17.34 -18.00
CA ALA A 8 1.55 -16.43 -16.94
C ALA A 8 0.16 -16.80 -16.40
N HIS A 9 -0.78 -17.16 -17.28
CA HIS A 9 -2.10 -17.65 -16.87
C HIS A 9 -2.02 -18.96 -16.08
N LYS A 10 -1.14 -19.88 -16.50
CA LYS A 10 -0.91 -21.15 -15.81
C LYS A 10 -0.31 -20.91 -14.41
N ALA A 11 0.69 -20.04 -14.31
CA ALA A 11 1.31 -19.65 -13.06
C ALA A 11 0.31 -18.96 -12.11
N PHE A 12 -0.57 -18.12 -12.64
CA PHE A 12 -1.63 -17.47 -11.85
C PHE A 12 -2.59 -18.49 -11.24
N ARG A 13 -3.03 -19.50 -12.03
CA ARG A 13 -3.87 -20.59 -11.49
C ARG A 13 -3.13 -21.41 -10.42
N GLN A 14 -1.83 -21.66 -10.59
CA GLN A 14 -1.05 -22.33 -9.56
C GLN A 14 -0.94 -21.49 -8.28
N PHE A 15 -0.85 -20.17 -8.39
CA PHE A 15 -0.89 -19.25 -7.25
C PHE A 15 -2.24 -19.33 -6.51
N GLU A 16 -3.36 -19.29 -7.22
CA GLU A 16 -4.71 -19.41 -6.63
C GLU A 16 -4.86 -20.74 -5.86
N ILE A 17 -4.42 -21.85 -6.44
CA ILE A 17 -4.49 -23.17 -5.79
C ILE A 17 -3.61 -23.19 -4.52
N ARG A 18 -2.40 -22.64 -4.59
CA ARG A 18 -1.43 -22.72 -3.50
C ARG A 18 -1.75 -21.76 -2.35
N TYR A 19 -2.23 -20.56 -2.65
CA TYR A 19 -2.36 -19.48 -1.67
C TYR A 19 -3.80 -19.03 -1.42
N GLY A 20 -4.76 -19.41 -2.27
CA GLY A 20 -6.15 -19.00 -2.14
C GLY A 20 -6.78 -19.41 -0.82
N VAL A 21 -6.46 -20.61 -0.33
CA VAL A 21 -6.97 -21.08 0.98
C VAL A 21 -6.34 -20.32 2.15
N LYS A 22 -5.05 -20.00 2.05
CA LYS A 22 -4.31 -19.35 3.14
C LYS A 22 -4.57 -17.84 3.21
N TYR A 23 -4.79 -17.20 2.07
CA TYR A 23 -4.94 -15.75 1.95
C TYR A 23 -6.14 -15.39 1.06
N PRO A 24 -7.38 -15.70 1.48
CA PRO A 24 -8.57 -15.57 0.63
C PRO A 24 -8.79 -14.15 0.14
N LYS A 25 -8.63 -13.14 1.01
CA LYS A 25 -8.78 -11.72 0.63
C LYS A 25 -7.73 -11.25 -0.37
N ALA A 26 -6.48 -11.73 -0.25
CA ALA A 26 -5.42 -11.35 -1.18
C ALA A 26 -5.62 -12.02 -2.54
N ALA A 27 -6.04 -13.29 -2.54
CA ALA A 27 -6.36 -14.01 -3.75
C ALA A 27 -7.56 -13.39 -4.49
N GLU A 28 -8.62 -13.00 -3.77
CA GLU A 28 -9.78 -12.32 -4.34
C GLU A 28 -9.40 -10.99 -5.00
N CYS A 29 -8.62 -10.16 -4.31
CA CYS A 29 -8.11 -8.89 -4.84
C CYS A 29 -7.36 -9.09 -6.16
N LEU A 30 -6.43 -10.05 -6.20
CA LEU A 30 -5.66 -10.35 -7.42
C LEU A 30 -6.53 -10.96 -8.53
N THR A 31 -7.52 -11.78 -8.19
CA THR A 31 -8.37 -12.47 -9.17
C THR A 31 -9.31 -11.50 -9.87
N LYS A 32 -9.82 -10.50 -9.16
CA LYS A 32 -10.70 -9.46 -9.70
C LYS A 32 -10.05 -8.71 -10.87
N ASP A 33 -8.79 -8.32 -10.70
CA ASP A 33 -8.08 -7.46 -11.66
C ASP A 33 -7.12 -8.28 -12.57
N LYS A 34 -7.32 -9.61 -12.63
CA LYS A 34 -6.47 -10.56 -13.35
C LYS A 34 -6.24 -10.19 -14.83
N VAL A 35 -7.28 -9.75 -15.53
CA VAL A 35 -7.20 -9.42 -16.97
C VAL A 35 -6.30 -8.21 -17.19
N GLU A 36 -6.48 -7.16 -16.39
CA GLU A 36 -5.69 -5.94 -16.47
C GLU A 36 -4.23 -6.21 -16.09
N MET A 37 -4.01 -7.02 -15.05
CA MET A 37 -2.66 -7.39 -14.61
C MET A 37 -1.89 -8.19 -15.67
N LEU A 38 -2.59 -9.02 -16.46
CA LEU A 38 -1.99 -9.84 -17.51
C LEU A 38 -1.94 -9.14 -18.88
N ALA A 39 -2.61 -8.00 -19.06
CA ALA A 39 -2.52 -7.16 -20.26
C ALA A 39 -1.11 -6.64 -20.53
N PHE A 40 -0.25 -6.62 -19.49
CA PHE A 40 1.17 -6.36 -19.58
C PHE A 40 1.89 -7.23 -20.66
N TYR A 41 1.48 -8.48 -20.84
CA TYR A 41 2.12 -9.36 -21.83
C TYR A 41 1.80 -8.98 -23.29
N ASN A 42 0.93 -7.99 -23.53
CA ASN A 42 0.67 -7.44 -24.87
C ASN A 42 1.80 -6.51 -25.35
N PHE A 43 2.70 -6.06 -24.46
CA PHE A 43 3.87 -5.25 -24.82
C PHE A 43 5.04 -6.13 -25.26
N HIS A 44 5.96 -5.57 -26.07
CA HIS A 44 7.15 -6.28 -26.53
C HIS A 44 8.07 -6.69 -25.36
N ALA A 45 8.73 -7.84 -25.48
CA ALA A 45 9.50 -8.46 -24.39
C ALA A 45 10.65 -7.58 -23.87
N GLU A 46 11.22 -6.72 -24.73
CA GLU A 46 12.26 -5.75 -24.37
C GLU A 46 11.81 -4.77 -23.28
N HIS A 47 10.52 -4.45 -23.21
CA HIS A 47 9.98 -3.52 -22.22
C HIS A 47 9.62 -4.18 -20.89
N TRP A 48 9.55 -5.51 -20.84
CA TRP A 48 9.06 -6.24 -19.66
C TRP A 48 9.89 -5.97 -18.41
N THR A 49 11.22 -5.96 -18.55
CA THR A 49 12.14 -5.72 -17.44
C THR A 49 12.00 -4.33 -16.83
N TYR A 50 11.59 -3.33 -17.62
CA TYR A 50 11.38 -1.97 -17.11
C TYR A 50 10.03 -1.84 -16.42
N ILE A 51 8.97 -2.37 -17.01
CA ILE A 51 7.60 -2.26 -16.49
C ILE A 51 7.42 -3.04 -15.18
N GLN A 52 8.12 -4.17 -15.01
CA GLN A 52 8.04 -4.97 -13.78
C GLN A 52 8.82 -4.37 -12.60
N LYS A 53 9.64 -3.33 -12.83
CA LYS A 53 10.36 -2.67 -11.74
C LYS A 53 9.41 -1.79 -10.94
N ILE A 54 9.37 -2.03 -9.64
CA ILE A 54 8.61 -1.22 -8.68
C ILE A 54 9.36 0.06 -8.26
N ASN A 55 10.69 0.13 -8.46
CA ASN A 55 11.52 1.27 -8.06
C ASN A 55 11.01 2.63 -8.57
N PRO A 56 10.54 2.80 -9.83
CA PRO A 56 9.98 4.08 -10.29
C PRO A 56 8.77 4.53 -9.46
N ILE A 57 7.94 3.58 -9.01
CA ILE A 57 6.77 3.86 -8.18
C ILE A 57 7.24 4.09 -6.72
N GLU A 58 8.04 3.18 -6.18
CA GLU A 58 8.49 3.22 -4.79
C GLU A 58 9.35 4.44 -4.46
N SER A 59 10.28 4.82 -5.34
CA SER A 59 11.15 5.98 -5.12
C SER A 59 10.35 7.28 -5.02
N MET A 60 9.31 7.42 -5.84
CA MET A 60 8.43 8.59 -5.80
C MET A 60 7.64 8.64 -4.48
N PHE A 61 7.06 7.51 -4.07
CA PHE A 61 6.30 7.44 -2.81
C PHE A 61 7.19 7.53 -1.56
N ALA A 62 8.46 7.08 -1.63
CA ALA A 62 9.40 7.12 -0.52
C ALA A 62 9.63 8.57 -0.04
N THR A 63 9.75 9.51 -0.96
CA THR A 63 9.95 10.93 -0.63
C THR A 63 8.72 11.53 0.06
N GLY A 64 7.52 11.19 -0.43
CA GLY A 64 6.26 11.60 0.20
C GLY A 64 6.15 11.07 1.64
N ARG A 65 6.35 9.76 1.83
CA ARG A 65 6.32 9.11 3.15
C ARG A 65 7.35 9.71 4.11
N LEU A 66 8.57 10.00 3.62
CA LEU A 66 9.61 10.62 4.42
C LEU A 66 9.19 12.00 4.93
N ARG A 67 8.61 12.83 4.07
CA ARG A 67 8.12 14.17 4.46
C ARG A 67 7.00 14.08 5.49
N THR A 68 6.00 13.24 5.25
CA THR A 68 4.90 13.03 6.21
C THR A 68 5.41 12.54 7.56
N ASN A 69 6.37 11.61 7.58
CA ASN A 69 6.95 11.13 8.83
C ASN A 69 7.73 12.22 9.58
N LYS A 70 8.38 13.15 8.86
CA LYS A 70 9.07 14.29 9.48
C LYS A 70 8.12 15.34 10.05
N THR A 71 6.94 15.55 9.46
CA THR A 71 5.99 16.60 9.89
C THR A 71 4.95 16.13 10.90
N LYS A 72 4.76 14.82 11.09
CA LYS A 72 3.77 14.24 12.03
C LYS A 72 3.90 14.73 13.49
N ASN A 73 5.07 15.21 13.92
CA ASN A 73 5.30 15.73 15.28
C ASN A 73 5.30 17.28 15.36
N CYS A 74 5.02 18.00 14.26
CA CYS A 74 5.08 19.47 14.25
C CYS A 74 3.75 20.16 14.62
N GLU A 75 2.66 19.43 14.87
CA GLU A 75 1.32 20.02 15.11
C GLU A 75 0.90 20.09 16.60
N SER A 76 1.74 19.72 17.57
CA SER A 76 1.38 19.74 18.99
C SER A 76 1.85 20.97 19.77
N GLN A 77 1.96 22.15 19.14
CA GLN A 77 2.32 23.37 19.87
C GLN A 77 1.54 24.58 19.38
N LYS A 78 0.23 24.58 19.65
CA LYS A 78 -0.63 25.76 19.81
C LYS A 78 -1.92 25.28 20.47
N ASN A 79 -2.42 26.06 21.42
CA ASN A 79 -3.70 25.90 22.15
C ASN A 79 -3.56 25.24 23.54
N ASP A 80 -2.81 25.88 24.45
CA ASP A 80 -3.12 25.74 25.88
C ASP A 80 -2.96 27.08 26.59
N THR A 81 -3.75 28.07 26.16
CA THR A 81 -3.92 29.33 26.89
C THR A 81 -5.31 29.89 26.59
N GLY A 82 -6.30 29.54 27.41
CA GLY A 82 -7.66 30.06 27.27
C GLY A 82 -8.72 29.40 28.16
N ASN A 83 -8.74 29.77 29.45
CA ASN A 83 -9.89 29.86 30.37
C ASN A 83 -10.94 28.73 30.44
N GLY A 84 -10.95 28.02 31.58
CA GLY A 84 -12.12 27.31 32.11
C GLY A 84 -12.26 27.57 33.61
N LEU A 85 -13.28 28.36 33.99
CA LEU A 85 -13.68 28.63 35.37
C LEU A 85 -14.26 27.38 36.04
N GLN A 86 -13.99 27.27 37.35
CA GLN A 86 -14.80 26.62 38.39
C GLN A 86 -14.85 25.07 38.43
N THR A 87 -14.18 24.47 39.42
CA THR A 87 -14.80 23.92 40.66
C THR A 87 -13.72 23.23 41.49
N ASP A 88 -13.37 23.78 42.65
CA ASP A 88 -12.86 22.97 43.76
C ASP A 88 -13.31 23.63 45.08
N VAL A 89 -14.56 23.35 45.43
CA VAL A 89 -15.06 23.47 46.80
C VAL A 89 -14.67 22.16 47.47
N ASN A 90 -13.77 22.23 48.47
CA ASN A 90 -13.48 21.25 49.55
C ASN A 90 -11.99 20.88 49.71
N ARG A 91 -11.20 21.72 50.37
CA ARG A 91 -10.15 21.27 51.32
C ARG A 91 -9.48 22.44 52.03
N LEU A 92 -9.98 22.81 53.20
CA LEU A 92 -9.18 23.33 54.33
C LEU A 92 -10.10 23.27 55.56
N GLY A 93 -9.96 22.17 56.31
CA GLY A 93 -10.12 22.17 57.76
C GLY A 93 -8.73 22.31 58.38
#